data_AF-A0A1K1LKB4-F1
#
_entry.id   AF-A0A1K1LKB4-F1
#
_cell.length_a   1.000
_cell.length_b   1.000
_cell.length_c   1.000
_cell.angle_alpha   90.00
_cell.angle_beta   90.00
_cell.angle_gamma   90.00
#
_symmetry.space_group_name_H-M   'P 1'
#
loop_
_entity.id
_entity.type
_entity.pdbx_description
1 polymer ?
#
loop_
_entity_poly.entity_id
_entity_poly.type
_entity_poly.pdbx_seq_one_letter_code
_entity_poly.pdbx_strand_id
1 'polypeptide(L)'
;MRTFYYLLFLITLSSCNMFEEHHEAKQLLRDYLAETLNDPDSFDEIDWVVMDVYDFKTNKDGFIEKDWEKIVDKENNERFNKLVSLDFRANNSFGAKVKERKYALYLYDNDGSSIFVDDYIYSNKLGINKGENNSTSVEHMFLWNYYFTINNGTKTPDDFYNRYPKLNRSFY
;
A
#
# COMPACT_ATOMS: atom_id res chain seq x y z
N MET A 1 33.95 28.97 18.58
CA MET A 1 34.00 28.12 17.36
C MET A 1 33.78 26.62 17.60
N ARG A 2 33.87 26.07 18.82
CA ARG A 2 33.57 24.64 19.05
C ARG A 2 32.08 24.31 19.16
N THR A 3 31.26 25.23 19.65
CA THR A 3 29.80 25.06 19.82
C THR A 3 29.01 25.00 18.50
N PHE A 4 29.52 25.62 17.44
CA PHE A 4 28.87 25.61 16.12
C PHE A 4 28.96 24.25 15.42
N TYR A 5 30.04 23.49 15.64
CA TYR A 5 30.20 22.15 15.06
C TYR A 5 29.29 21.11 15.73
N TYR A 6 29.03 21.21 17.04
CA TYR A 6 28.09 20.33 17.72
C TYR A 6 26.63 20.56 17.28
N LEU A 7 26.26 21.81 16.99
CA LEU A 7 24.92 22.13 16.50
C LEU A 7 24.70 21.59 15.07
N LEU A 8 25.72 21.71 14.19
CA LEU A 8 25.66 21.14 12.84
C LEU A 8 25.62 19.60 12.85
N PHE A 9 26.35 18.96 13.77
CA PHE A 9 26.39 17.51 13.90
C PHE A 9 25.07 16.92 14.45
N LEU A 10 24.40 17.66 15.33
CA LEU A 10 23.05 17.31 15.82
C LEU A 10 22.01 17.38 14.70
N ILE A 11 22.06 18.41 13.83
CA ILE A 11 21.13 18.55 12.71
C ILE A 11 21.32 17.42 11.68
N THR A 12 22.56 16.99 11.40
CA THR A 12 22.83 15.89 10.46
C THR A 12 22.45 14.51 11.00
N LEU A 13 22.48 14.31 12.33
CA LEU A 13 22.02 13.05 12.95
C LEU A 13 20.50 13.00 13.11
N SER A 14 19.83 14.14 13.22
CA SER A 14 18.36 14.22 13.19
C SER A 14 17.79 13.98 11.79
N SER A 15 18.53 14.30 10.72
CA SER A 15 18.07 14.09 9.34
C SER A 15 18.22 12.64 8.85
N CYS A 16 19.08 11.82 9.47
CA CYS A 16 19.18 10.38 9.16
C CYS A 16 18.20 9.51 9.95
N ASN A 17 17.56 10.07 10.98
CA ASN A 17 16.51 9.40 11.78
C ASN A 17 15.10 9.91 11.46
N MET A 18 14.93 10.71 10.39
CA MET A 18 13.63 10.86 9.75
C MET A 18 13.31 9.53 9.05
N PHE A 19 12.93 8.54 9.86
CA PHE A 19 12.25 7.33 9.45
C PHE A 19 11.23 7.73 8.39
N GLU A 20 11.45 7.29 7.16
CA GLU A 20 10.42 7.35 6.14
C GLU A 20 9.23 6.58 6.72
N GLU A 21 8.14 7.27 7.03
CA GLU A 21 6.91 6.64 7.49
C GLU A 21 6.59 5.57 6.43
N HIS A 22 6.57 4.29 6.85
CA HIS A 22 6.38 3.12 5.98
C HIS A 22 7.59 2.64 5.15
N HIS A 23 8.83 2.93 5.55
CA HIS A 23 10.05 2.48 4.85
C HIS A 23 10.05 0.99 4.49
N GLU A 24 9.67 0.12 5.45
CA GLU A 24 9.68 -1.33 5.27
C GLU A 24 8.70 -1.81 4.18
N ALA A 25 7.48 -1.26 4.17
CA ALA A 25 6.48 -1.60 3.16
C ALA A 25 6.92 -1.16 1.75
N LYS A 26 7.55 0.02 1.64
CA LYS A 26 8.11 0.49 0.37
C LYS A 26 9.28 -0.38 -0.09
N GLN A 27 10.17 -0.76 0.83
CA GLN A 27 11.32 -1.60 0.53
C GLN A 27 10.91 -2.97 0.00
N LEU A 28 9.97 -3.66 0.66
CA LEU A 28 9.48 -4.95 0.17
C LEU A 28 8.88 -4.85 -1.24
N LEU A 29 8.18 -3.75 -1.57
CA LEU A 29 7.63 -3.58 -2.92
C LEU A 29 8.71 -3.31 -3.96
N ARG A 30 9.77 -2.55 -3.60
CA ARG A 30 10.95 -2.39 -4.46
C ARG A 30 11.63 -3.73 -4.72
N ASP A 31 11.81 -4.53 -3.68
CA ASP A 31 12.49 -5.83 -3.79
C ASP A 31 11.66 -6.81 -4.65
N TYR A 32 10.34 -6.85 -4.45
CA TYR A 32 9.43 -7.58 -5.35
C TYR A 32 9.54 -7.12 -6.81
N LEU A 33 9.60 -5.81 -7.06
CA LEU A 33 9.75 -5.27 -8.41
C LEU A 33 11.12 -5.61 -9.02
N ALA A 34 12.18 -5.61 -8.22
CA ALA A 34 13.50 -6.02 -8.66
C ALA A 34 13.54 -7.50 -9.13
N GLU A 35 12.71 -8.36 -8.54
CA GLU A 35 12.60 -9.77 -8.93
C GLU A 35 11.61 -10.03 -10.08
N THR A 36 10.66 -9.11 -10.33
CA THR A 36 9.57 -9.33 -11.31
C THR A 36 9.67 -8.50 -12.57
N LEU A 37 10.36 -7.35 -12.54
CA LEU A 37 10.56 -6.52 -13.72
C LEU A 37 11.51 -7.20 -14.70
N ASN A 38 11.22 -7.03 -16.00
CA ASN A 38 12.07 -7.56 -17.07
C ASN A 38 13.48 -6.94 -17.07
N ASP A 39 13.57 -5.66 -16.73
CA ASP A 39 14.81 -4.87 -16.64
C ASP A 39 14.75 -4.02 -15.36
N PRO A 40 15.17 -4.57 -14.21
CA PRO A 40 15.10 -3.89 -12.91
C PRO A 40 15.87 -2.57 -12.86
N ASP A 41 16.98 -2.45 -13.59
CA ASP A 41 17.82 -1.24 -13.60
C ASP A 41 17.12 -0.05 -14.27
N SER A 42 16.06 -0.30 -15.03
CA SER A 42 15.25 0.75 -15.67
C SER A 42 14.18 1.38 -14.77
N PHE A 43 14.04 0.88 -13.54
CA PHE A 43 13.01 1.26 -12.59
C PHE A 43 13.19 2.70 -12.07
N ASP A 44 12.18 3.53 -12.31
CA ASP A 44 12.07 4.88 -11.74
C ASP A 44 10.80 4.99 -10.89
N GLU A 45 10.96 5.36 -9.62
CA GLU A 45 9.84 5.69 -8.74
C GLU A 45 9.22 7.04 -9.10
N ILE A 46 7.89 7.12 -9.09
CA ILE A 46 7.17 8.39 -9.33
C ILE A 46 6.44 8.86 -8.08
N ASP A 47 5.49 8.07 -7.59
CA ASP A 47 4.61 8.50 -6.50
C ASP A 47 4.15 7.32 -5.64
N TRP A 48 4.08 7.58 -4.34
CA TRP A 48 3.71 6.61 -3.32
C TRP A 48 2.46 7.08 -2.59
N VAL A 49 1.50 6.18 -2.42
CA VAL A 49 0.40 6.37 -1.48
C VAL A 49 0.38 5.18 -0.54
N VAL A 50 0.47 5.45 0.76
CA VAL A 50 0.39 4.43 1.81
C VAL A 50 -0.74 4.84 2.76
N MET A 51 -1.60 3.89 3.11
CA MET A 51 -2.74 4.13 4.01
C MET A 51 -3.05 2.92 4.88
N ASP A 52 -3.70 3.15 6.01
CA ASP A 52 -4.26 2.09 6.84
C ASP A 52 -5.40 1.35 6.13
N VAL A 53 -5.57 0.08 6.45
CA VAL A 53 -6.77 -0.68 6.11
C VAL A 53 -7.89 -0.30 7.06
N TYR A 54 -8.88 0.46 6.60
CA TYR A 54 -10.05 0.84 7.39
C TYR A 54 -11.17 -0.18 7.24
N ASP A 55 -11.91 -0.38 8.33
CA ASP A 55 -13.22 -1.01 8.27
C ASP A 55 -14.27 0.06 7.96
N PHE A 56 -15.29 -0.36 7.22
CA PHE A 56 -16.40 0.47 6.85
C PHE A 56 -17.72 -0.16 7.27
N LYS A 57 -18.71 0.69 7.52
CA LYS A 57 -20.09 0.29 7.74
C LYS A 57 -21.03 1.09 6.86
N THR A 58 -22.16 0.48 6.54
CA THR A 58 -23.26 1.16 5.86
C THR A 58 -24.14 1.83 6.90
N ASN A 59 -24.35 3.14 6.78
CA ASN A 59 -25.27 3.87 7.64
C ASN A 59 -26.73 3.63 7.22
N LYS A 60 -27.66 4.22 7.96
CA LYS A 60 -29.11 4.02 7.74
C LYS A 60 -29.59 4.49 6.36
N ASP A 61 -28.87 5.40 5.74
CA ASP A 61 -29.19 5.98 4.43
C ASP A 61 -28.48 5.25 3.28
N GLY A 62 -27.75 4.16 3.56
CA GLY A 62 -27.03 3.38 2.55
C GLY A 62 -25.65 3.91 2.20
N PHE A 63 -25.17 4.98 2.85
CA PHE A 63 -23.83 5.52 2.63
C PHE A 63 -22.79 4.78 3.46
N ILE A 64 -21.58 4.74 2.93
CA ILE A 64 -20.45 4.06 3.56
C ILE A 64 -19.62 5.05 4.37
N GLU A 65 -19.44 4.77 5.66
CA GLU A 65 -18.62 5.55 6.59
C GLU A 65 -17.60 4.64 7.30
N LYS A 66 -16.54 5.25 7.84
CA LYS A 66 -15.55 4.52 8.63
C LYS A 66 -16.17 3.94 9.90
N ASP A 67 -15.87 2.69 10.20
CA ASP A 67 -16.32 2.05 11.43
C ASP A 67 -15.34 2.33 12.58
N TRP A 68 -15.50 3.49 13.21
CA TRP A 68 -14.57 3.96 14.25
C TRP A 68 -14.43 3.03 15.45
N GLU A 69 -15.49 2.29 15.81
CA GLU A 69 -15.45 1.32 16.91
C GLU A 69 -14.42 0.23 16.61
N LYS A 70 -14.46 -0.33 15.40
CA LYS A 70 -13.49 -1.35 14.96
C LYS A 70 -12.08 -0.81 14.76
N ILE A 71 -11.95 0.44 14.32
CA ILE A 71 -10.64 1.08 14.15
C ILE A 71 -9.94 1.20 15.51
N VAL A 72 -10.64 1.69 16.54
CA VAL A 72 -10.08 1.79 17.91
C VAL A 72 -9.70 0.41 18.45
N ASP A 73 -10.52 -0.62 18.21
CA ASP A 73 -10.20 -1.99 18.63
C ASP A 73 -8.97 -2.57 17.90
N LYS A 74 -8.73 -2.18 16.65
CA LYS A 74 -7.55 -2.59 15.86
C LYS A 74 -6.26 -1.92 16.32
N GLU A 75 -6.30 -0.65 16.69
CA GLU A 75 -5.14 0.07 17.22
C GLU A 75 -4.56 -0.62 18.48
N ASN A 76 -5.41 -1.35 19.22
CA ASN A 76 -5.01 -2.11 20.40
C ASN A 76 -4.46 -3.53 20.09
N ASN A 77 -4.53 -4.01 18.85
CA ASN A 77 -4.27 -5.43 18.49
C ASN A 77 -3.00 -5.68 17.64
N GLU A 78 -2.09 -4.70 17.52
CA GLU A 78 -0.72 -4.79 16.95
C GLU A 78 -0.56 -5.35 15.52
N ARG A 79 -1.63 -5.78 14.85
CA ARG A 79 -1.60 -6.26 13.45
C ARG A 79 -1.80 -5.09 12.51
N PHE A 80 -0.69 -4.48 12.11
CA PHE A 80 -0.69 -3.36 11.17
C PHE A 80 -0.68 -3.86 9.73
N ASN A 81 -1.81 -3.67 9.05
CA ASN A 81 -1.90 -3.86 7.62
C ASN A 81 -1.93 -2.51 6.94
N LYS A 82 -1.07 -2.31 5.94
CA LYS A 82 -1.06 -1.08 5.13
C LYS A 82 -1.38 -1.41 3.68
N LEU A 83 -2.21 -0.58 3.07
CA LEU A 83 -2.45 -0.58 1.64
C LEU A 83 -1.48 0.40 0.99
N VAL A 84 -0.77 -0.06 -0.02
CA VAL A 84 0.28 0.66 -0.71
C VAL A 84 -0.05 0.74 -2.19
N SER A 85 0.16 1.89 -2.80
CA SER A 85 0.22 2.02 -4.25
C SER A 85 1.48 2.75 -4.66
N LEU A 86 2.11 2.26 -5.73
CA LEU A 86 3.28 2.86 -6.35
C LEU A 86 3.00 3.13 -7.84
N ASP A 87 3.12 4.39 -8.23
CA ASP A 87 3.35 4.76 -9.63
C ASP A 87 4.84 4.68 -9.95
N PHE A 88 5.21 3.99 -11.01
CA PHE A 88 6.61 3.89 -11.45
C PHE A 88 6.73 3.83 -12.97
N ARG A 89 7.96 3.92 -13.48
CA ARG A 89 8.30 3.60 -14.86
C ARG A 89 9.34 2.49 -14.90
N ALA A 90 9.20 1.58 -15.87
CA ALA A 90 10.20 0.56 -16.15
C ALA A 90 10.15 0.18 -17.63
N ASN A 91 11.21 -0.44 -18.13
CA ASN A 91 11.25 -1.00 -19.47
C ASN A 91 10.41 -2.28 -19.51
N ASN A 92 9.51 -2.37 -20.50
CA ASN A 92 8.82 -3.63 -20.80
C ASN A 92 9.74 -4.60 -21.54
N SER A 93 9.21 -5.78 -21.90
CA SER A 93 9.94 -6.82 -22.64
C SER A 93 10.44 -6.40 -24.03
N PHE A 94 9.98 -5.26 -24.56
CA PHE A 94 10.41 -4.69 -25.83
C PHE A 94 11.41 -3.53 -25.66
N GLY A 95 11.86 -3.26 -24.43
CA GLY A 95 12.79 -2.17 -24.11
C GLY A 95 12.17 -0.77 -24.13
N ALA A 96 10.84 -0.66 -24.15
CA ALA A 96 10.15 0.62 -24.07
C ALA A 96 9.84 0.98 -22.62
N LYS A 97 10.20 2.21 -22.19
CA LYS A 97 9.91 2.71 -20.84
C LYS A 97 8.43 3.08 -20.71
N VAL A 98 7.68 2.28 -19.95
CA VAL A 98 6.23 2.44 -19.73
C VAL A 98 5.95 2.88 -18.31
N LYS A 99 4.86 3.65 -18.12
CA LYS A 99 4.37 4.01 -16.78
C LYS A 99 3.36 2.95 -16.32
N GLU A 100 3.55 2.44 -15.11
CA GLU A 100 2.68 1.45 -14.48
C GLU A 100 2.30 1.87 -13.06
N ARG A 101 1.27 1.21 -12.53
CA ARG A 101 0.86 1.32 -11.13
C ARG A 101 0.76 -0.07 -10.54
N LYS A 102 1.34 -0.25 -9.35
CA LYS A 102 1.18 -1.46 -8.55
C LYS A 102 0.48 -1.16 -7.24
N TYR A 103 -0.31 -2.12 -6.79
CA TYR A 103 -1.01 -2.10 -5.51
C TYR A 103 -0.49 -3.25 -4.68
N ALA A 104 -0.19 -2.97 -3.41
CA ALA A 104 0.31 -3.97 -2.47
C ALA A 104 -0.43 -3.88 -1.14
N LEU A 105 -0.66 -5.02 -0.51
CA LEU A 105 -1.08 -5.12 0.88
C LEU A 105 0.11 -5.57 1.71
N TYR A 106 0.63 -4.67 2.53
CA TYR A 106 1.68 -4.96 3.50
C TYR A 106 1.07 -5.56 4.76
N LEU A 107 1.61 -6.71 5.18
CA LEU A 107 1.26 -7.40 6.41
C LEU A 107 2.51 -7.48 7.29
N TYR A 108 2.35 -7.09 8.56
CA TYR A 108 3.33 -7.34 9.61
C TYR A 108 2.75 -8.32 10.63
N ASP A 109 3.39 -9.46 10.81
CA ASP A 109 3.05 -10.46 11.81
C ASP A 109 4.28 -10.91 12.61
N ASN A 110 4.07 -11.83 13.56
CA ASN A 110 5.14 -12.36 14.41
C ASN A 110 6.22 -13.12 13.64
N ASP A 111 5.90 -13.64 12.46
CA ASP A 111 6.80 -14.41 11.60
C ASP A 111 7.54 -13.51 10.61
N GLY A 112 7.14 -12.24 10.48
CA GLY A 112 7.84 -11.16 9.83
C GLY A 112 6.94 -10.31 8.94
N SER A 113 7.57 -9.65 7.98
CA SER A 113 6.91 -8.70 7.09
C SER A 113 6.76 -9.30 5.69
N SER A 114 5.59 -9.13 5.10
CA SER A 114 5.31 -9.58 3.74
C SER A 114 4.44 -8.56 2.99
N ILE A 115 4.48 -8.62 1.66
CA ILE A 115 3.55 -7.88 0.80
C ILE A 115 2.80 -8.85 -0.11
N PHE A 116 1.55 -8.52 -0.35
CA PHE A 116 0.70 -9.20 -1.33
C PHE A 116 0.55 -8.27 -2.53
N VAL A 117 0.96 -8.74 -3.71
CA VAL A 117 0.86 -8.00 -4.97
C VAL A 117 0.22 -8.91 -6.00
N ASP A 118 -0.92 -8.49 -6.56
CA ASP A 118 -1.74 -9.31 -7.43
C ASP A 118 -2.07 -10.68 -6.75
N ASP A 119 -1.70 -11.79 -7.38
CA ASP A 119 -1.87 -13.16 -6.85
C ASP A 119 -0.62 -13.70 -6.13
N TYR A 120 0.33 -12.83 -5.79
CA TYR A 120 1.63 -13.22 -5.25
C TYR A 120 1.87 -12.64 -3.86
N ILE A 121 2.61 -13.40 -3.05
CA ILE A 121 3.13 -13.00 -1.76
C ILE A 121 4.64 -12.89 -1.90
N TYR A 122 5.21 -11.81 -1.37
CA TYR A 122 6.63 -11.61 -1.26
C TYR A 122 7.05 -11.39 0.19
N SER A 123 8.11 -12.05 0.62
CA SER A 123 8.83 -11.72 1.85
C SER A 123 10.32 -12.02 1.66
N ASN A 124 11.17 -11.28 2.37
CA ASN A 124 12.63 -11.49 2.31
C ASN A 124 13.07 -12.89 2.75
N LYS A 125 12.20 -13.61 3.50
CA LYS A 125 12.48 -14.97 3.98
C LYS A 125 12.09 -16.04 2.96
N LEU A 126 11.00 -15.85 2.22
CA LEU A 126 10.41 -16.89 1.37
C LEU A 126 10.51 -16.57 -0.13
N GLY A 127 10.90 -15.35 -0.50
CA GLY A 127 10.84 -14.87 -1.88
C GLY A 127 9.41 -14.80 -2.42
N ILE A 128 9.27 -14.77 -3.74
CA ILE A 128 7.96 -14.74 -4.41
C ILE A 128 7.29 -16.12 -4.36
N ASN A 129 6.10 -16.16 -3.79
CA ASN A 129 5.24 -17.34 -3.76
C ASN A 129 3.85 -17.00 -4.27
N LYS A 130 3.17 -17.96 -4.90
CA LYS A 130 1.77 -17.77 -5.29
C LYS A 130 0.90 -17.76 -4.02
N GLY A 131 0.11 -16.72 -3.83
CA GLY A 131 -0.83 -16.61 -2.72
C GLY A 131 -2.02 -17.56 -2.89
N GLU A 132 -2.73 -17.81 -1.79
CA GLU A 132 -4.06 -18.41 -1.87
C GLU A 132 -4.98 -17.48 -2.68
N ASN A 133 -5.80 -18.04 -3.57
CA ASN A 133 -6.76 -17.27 -4.37
C ASN A 133 -7.77 -16.55 -3.44
N ASN A 134 -7.44 -15.34 -3.01
CA ASN A 134 -8.39 -14.46 -2.35
C ASN A 134 -9.28 -13.84 -3.42
N SER A 135 -10.60 -13.94 -3.23
CA SER A 135 -11.60 -13.45 -4.18
C SER A 135 -11.55 -11.94 -4.43
N THR A 136 -10.85 -11.19 -3.59
CA THR A 136 -10.74 -9.73 -3.71
C THR A 136 -9.32 -9.33 -4.06
N SER A 137 -9.14 -8.69 -5.21
CA SER A 137 -7.84 -8.15 -5.62
C SER A 137 -7.36 -7.03 -4.68
N VAL A 138 -6.05 -6.93 -4.47
CA VAL A 138 -5.42 -5.86 -3.68
C VAL A 138 -5.76 -4.47 -4.25
N GLU A 139 -5.87 -4.36 -5.59
CA GLU A 139 -6.35 -3.14 -6.25
C GLU A 139 -7.76 -2.75 -5.76
N HIS A 140 -8.69 -3.70 -5.67
CA HIS A 140 -10.03 -3.43 -5.18
C HIS A 140 -9.99 -2.93 -3.73
N MET A 141 -9.25 -3.62 -2.85
CA MET A 141 -9.11 -3.22 -1.45
C MET A 141 -8.56 -1.78 -1.32
N PHE A 142 -7.49 -1.47 -2.07
CA PHE A 142 -6.88 -0.15 -2.07
C PHE A 142 -7.88 0.93 -2.52
N LEU A 143 -8.51 0.72 -3.69
CA LEU A 143 -9.40 1.71 -4.28
C LEU A 143 -10.67 1.91 -3.44
N TRP A 144 -11.22 0.84 -2.85
CA TRP A 144 -12.35 0.91 -1.93
C TRP A 144 -12.01 1.77 -0.71
N ASN A 145 -10.89 1.45 -0.06
CA ASN A 145 -10.43 2.14 1.13
C ASN A 145 -10.17 3.63 0.86
N TYR A 146 -9.49 3.94 -0.24
CA TYR A 146 -9.22 5.31 -0.66
C TYR A 146 -10.51 6.07 -0.98
N TYR A 147 -11.39 5.48 -1.79
CA TYR A 147 -12.61 6.13 -2.26
C TYR A 147 -13.55 6.50 -1.10
N PHE A 148 -13.80 5.58 -0.16
CA PHE A 148 -14.69 5.88 0.96
C PHE A 148 -14.02 6.70 2.05
N THR A 149 -12.69 6.68 2.16
CA THR A 149 -11.98 7.61 3.05
C THR A 149 -12.15 9.06 2.60
N ILE A 150 -12.00 9.36 1.30
CA ILE A 150 -12.11 10.74 0.82
C ILE A 150 -13.57 11.23 0.74
N ASN A 151 -14.54 10.32 0.62
CA ASN A 151 -15.96 10.66 0.51
C ASN A 151 -16.74 10.54 1.83
N ASN A 152 -16.17 9.88 2.85
CA ASN A 152 -16.67 9.72 4.22
C ASN A 152 -18.18 9.93 4.44
N GLY A 153 -19.00 8.88 4.25
CA GLY A 153 -20.43 8.91 4.54
C GLY A 153 -21.31 9.59 3.49
N THR A 154 -20.76 9.99 2.33
CA THR A 154 -21.54 10.66 1.26
C THR A 154 -21.72 9.83 -0.01
N LYS A 155 -21.15 8.62 -0.06
CA LYS A 155 -21.18 7.73 -1.23
C LYS A 155 -21.63 6.32 -0.87
N THR A 156 -22.24 5.68 -1.85
CA THR A 156 -22.75 4.31 -1.79
C THR A 156 -21.79 3.34 -2.50
N PRO A 157 -21.94 2.02 -2.31
CA PRO A 157 -21.23 1.02 -3.12
C PRO A 157 -21.46 1.20 -4.63
N ASP A 158 -22.65 1.61 -5.04
CA ASP A 158 -22.99 1.85 -6.44
C ASP A 158 -22.14 2.97 -7.05
N ASP A 159 -21.92 4.05 -6.30
CA ASP A 159 -21.06 5.15 -6.73
C ASP A 159 -19.61 4.70 -6.94
N PHE A 160 -19.12 3.78 -6.10
CA PHE A 160 -17.79 3.20 -6.23
C PHE A 160 -17.66 2.39 -7.52
N TYR A 161 -18.58 1.46 -7.77
CA TYR A 161 -18.54 0.61 -8.96
C TYR A 161 -18.77 1.41 -10.25
N ASN A 162 -19.55 2.49 -10.20
CA ASN A 162 -19.69 3.43 -11.32
C ASN A 162 -18.37 4.14 -11.64
N ARG A 163 -17.55 4.45 -10.63
CA ARG A 163 -16.22 5.06 -10.82
C ARG A 163 -15.18 4.06 -11.28
N TYR A 164 -15.26 2.81 -10.83
CA TYR A 164 -14.30 1.75 -11.15
C TYR A 164 -14.97 0.54 -11.81
N PRO A 165 -15.53 0.69 -13.02
CA PRO A 165 -16.35 -0.35 -13.66
C PRO A 165 -15.60 -1.64 -13.98
N LYS A 166 -14.26 -1.61 -14.06
CA LYS A 166 -13.41 -2.80 -14.25
C LYS A 166 -13.40 -3.73 -13.03
N LEU A 167 -13.72 -3.21 -11.84
CA LEU A 167 -13.83 -3.96 -10.61
C LEU A 167 -15.26 -4.50 -10.53
N ASN A 168 -15.55 -5.61 -11.22
CA ASN A 168 -16.90 -6.16 -11.29
C ASN A 168 -17.44 -6.56 -9.91
N ARG A 169 -18.76 -6.40 -9.68
CA ARG A 169 -19.45 -6.75 -8.41
C ARG A 169 -19.42 -8.23 -8.05
N SER A 170 -19.04 -9.10 -8.97
CA SER A 170 -19.19 -10.57 -8.86
C SER A 170 -18.37 -11.25 -7.76
N PHE A 171 -17.69 -10.50 -6.89
CA PHE A 171 -16.85 -10.99 -5.80
C PHE A 171 -17.41 -10.69 -4.39
N TYR A 172 -18.61 -10.12 -4.28
CA TYR A 172 -19.34 -9.90 -3.02
C TYR A 172 -20.75 -10.46 -3.06
#